data_AF-A0A5P9F1X4-F1
#
_entry.id   AF-A0A5P9F1X4-F1
#
_cell.length_a   1.000
_cell.length_b   1.000
_cell.length_c   1.000
_cell.angle_alpha   90.00
_cell.angle_beta   90.00
_cell.angle_gamma   90.00
#
_symmetry.space_group_name_H-M   'P 1'
#
loop_
_entity.id
_entity.type
_entity.pdbx_description
1 polymer ?
#
loop_
_entity_poly.entity_id
_entity_poly.type
_entity_poly.pdbx_seq_one_letter_code
_entity_poly.pdbx_strand_id
1 'polypeptide(L)'
;MIESEFFGIDLDKIPSEKFYHGFDDPSLLDQRCPSLVIAAIKKVPSKAPDWFLATQDCDGFGCGSKSAAILPLTIRTEVKDDLIKIVNEDFAGESGLDYFQVMAKDKATDIREAYLTAINNIGLSCSKELSDLLTQALYPIDATTENLRTLSGDQVDLNSLVKECTDLCIFIVGDNCD
;
A
#
# COMPACT_ATOMS: atom_id res chain seq x y z
N MET A 1 -10.95 3.47 -14.04
CA MET A 1 -9.92 4.36 -14.61
C MET A 1 -10.19 5.79 -14.17
N ILE A 2 -9.13 6.57 -13.92
CA ILE A 2 -9.25 7.97 -13.47
C ILE A 2 -9.70 8.88 -14.63
N GLU A 3 -10.67 9.75 -14.38
CA GLU A 3 -11.10 10.78 -15.33
C GLU A 3 -10.00 11.84 -15.51
N SER A 4 -9.74 12.26 -16.76
CA SER A 4 -8.59 13.12 -17.08
C SER A 4 -8.61 14.49 -16.39
N GLU A 5 -9.78 14.96 -15.97
CA GLU A 5 -9.94 16.20 -15.20
C GLU A 5 -9.31 16.14 -13.81
N PHE A 6 -9.04 14.94 -13.28
CA PHE A 6 -8.38 14.74 -12.00
C PHE A 6 -6.86 14.58 -12.10
N PHE A 7 -6.27 14.53 -13.29
CA PHE A 7 -4.82 14.40 -13.44
C PHE A 7 -4.07 15.60 -12.84
N GLY A 8 -3.08 15.33 -11.99
CA GLY A 8 -2.31 16.36 -11.28
C GLY A 8 -3.06 17.05 -10.12
N ILE A 9 -4.29 16.63 -9.82
CA ILE A 9 -5.08 17.17 -8.72
C ILE A 9 -4.69 16.50 -7.40
N ASP A 10 -4.62 17.29 -6.33
CA ASP A 10 -4.39 16.77 -4.98
C ASP A 10 -5.60 15.91 -4.55
N LEU A 11 -5.35 14.76 -3.94
CA LEU A 11 -6.40 13.78 -3.63
C LEU A 11 -7.49 14.33 -2.70
N ASP A 12 -7.12 15.24 -1.79
CA ASP A 12 -8.01 15.88 -0.83
C ASP A 12 -9.03 16.85 -1.47
N LYS A 13 -8.81 17.21 -2.74
CA LYS A 13 -9.72 18.07 -3.53
C LYS A 13 -10.68 17.29 -4.41
N ILE A 14 -10.52 15.97 -4.49
CA ILE A 14 -11.38 15.13 -5.31
C ILE A 14 -12.57 14.66 -4.46
N PRO A 15 -13.81 14.74 -4.97
CA PRO A 15 -14.99 14.28 -4.24
C PRO A 15 -14.90 12.79 -3.87
N SER A 16 -15.33 12.42 -2.67
CA SER A 16 -15.16 11.05 -2.14
C SER A 16 -15.93 10.01 -2.94
N GLU A 17 -17.03 10.37 -3.60
CA GLU A 17 -17.81 9.49 -4.48
C GLU A 17 -17.05 9.05 -5.73
N LYS A 18 -15.91 9.66 -6.03
CA LYS A 18 -15.02 9.26 -7.14
C LYS A 18 -14.07 8.14 -6.76
N PHE A 19 -13.98 7.79 -5.48
CA PHE A 19 -13.08 6.75 -4.99
C PHE A 19 -13.82 5.42 -4.87
N TYR A 20 -13.22 4.38 -5.45
CA TYR A 20 -13.60 3.00 -5.17
C TYR A 20 -13.19 2.61 -3.75
N HIS A 21 -13.89 1.66 -3.15
CA HIS A 21 -13.56 1.18 -1.79
C HIS A 21 -12.71 -0.08 -1.88
N GLY A 22 -11.52 -0.03 -1.29
CA GLY A 22 -10.52 -1.11 -1.34
C GLY A 22 -9.33 -0.78 -2.23
N PHE A 23 -8.12 -1.13 -1.78
CA PHE A 23 -6.87 -1.09 -2.58
C PHE A 23 -6.63 -2.42 -3.31
N ASP A 24 -7.70 -3.08 -3.72
CA ASP A 24 -7.69 -4.26 -4.57
C ASP A 24 -8.20 -3.92 -5.98
N ASP A 25 -7.91 -4.80 -6.94
CA ASP A 25 -8.46 -4.64 -8.29
C ASP A 25 -9.96 -5.00 -8.26
N PRO A 26 -10.87 -4.06 -8.55
CA PRO A 26 -12.32 -4.29 -8.52
C PRO A 26 -12.79 -5.37 -9.52
N SER A 27 -11.96 -5.74 -10.49
CA SER A 27 -12.24 -6.81 -11.45
C SER A 27 -11.84 -8.21 -10.95
N LEU A 28 -11.13 -8.31 -9.83
CA LEU A 28 -10.54 -9.54 -9.29
C LEU A 28 -11.09 -9.91 -7.91
N LEU A 29 -12.42 -9.84 -7.75
CA LEU A 29 -13.19 -10.07 -6.51
C LEU A 29 -12.93 -11.40 -5.76
N ASP A 30 -12.16 -12.34 -6.34
CA ASP A 30 -11.90 -13.68 -5.77
C ASP A 30 -10.42 -14.01 -5.52
N GLN A 31 -9.48 -13.08 -5.74
CA GLN A 31 -8.04 -13.30 -5.44
C GLN A 31 -7.63 -12.53 -4.18
N ARG A 32 -8.16 -13.04 -3.08
CA ARG A 32 -8.15 -12.52 -1.70
C ARG A 32 -6.75 -12.63 -1.11
N CYS A 33 -6.04 -11.52 -1.00
CA CYS A 33 -4.91 -11.30 -0.09
C CYS A 33 -3.66 -12.23 -0.20
N PRO A 34 -2.43 -11.68 -0.18
CA PRO A 34 -2.11 -10.27 -0.33
C PRO A 34 -2.40 -9.77 -1.75
N SER A 35 -2.81 -8.51 -1.85
CA SER A 35 -2.80 -7.74 -3.11
C SER A 35 -1.60 -6.79 -3.13
N LEU A 36 -1.27 -6.26 -4.30
CA LEU A 36 -0.12 -5.37 -4.47
C LEU A 36 -0.48 -4.19 -5.36
N VAL A 37 -0.18 -2.98 -4.91
CA VAL A 37 -0.45 -1.75 -5.67
C VAL A 37 0.73 -0.78 -5.60
N ILE A 38 0.94 -0.01 -6.67
CA ILE A 38 1.64 1.28 -6.59
C ILE A 38 0.58 2.34 -6.29
N ALA A 39 0.82 3.18 -5.29
CA ALA A 39 -0.06 4.24 -4.87
C ALA A 39 0.64 5.59 -4.93
N ALA A 40 -0.02 6.57 -5.54
CA ALA A 40 0.29 7.98 -5.37
C ALA A 40 -0.60 8.52 -4.25
N ILE A 41 0.02 8.97 -3.15
CA ILE A 41 -0.68 9.17 -1.86
C ILE A 41 -0.99 10.64 -1.54
N LYS A 42 -0.59 11.59 -2.39
CA LYS A 42 -0.91 13.01 -2.26
C LYS A 42 -1.60 13.56 -3.52
N LYS A 43 -1.16 13.15 -4.70
CA LYS A 43 -1.61 13.72 -5.97
C LYS A 43 -1.78 12.67 -7.06
N VAL A 44 -2.80 12.84 -7.89
CA VAL A 44 -3.01 11.99 -9.06
C VAL A 44 -1.88 12.21 -10.08
N PRO A 45 -1.22 11.15 -10.59
CA PRO A 45 -0.21 11.30 -11.64
C PRO A 45 -0.75 12.00 -12.88
N SER A 46 0.10 12.77 -13.57
CA SER A 46 -0.33 13.54 -14.76
C SER A 46 -0.63 12.65 -15.97
N LYS A 47 -0.17 11.38 -15.96
CA LYS A 47 -0.54 10.33 -16.91
C LYS A 47 -0.82 9.05 -16.15
N ALA A 48 -2.09 8.65 -16.12
CA ALA A 48 -2.54 7.55 -15.29
C ALA A 48 -3.62 6.70 -15.99
N PRO A 49 -3.39 6.21 -17.23
CA PRO A 49 -4.44 5.57 -18.03
C PRO A 49 -5.05 4.34 -17.35
N ASP A 50 -4.21 3.55 -16.67
CA ASP A 50 -4.62 2.30 -16.03
C ASP A 50 -4.79 2.41 -14.50
N TRP A 51 -4.74 3.64 -13.98
CA TRP A 51 -4.90 3.88 -12.55
C TRP A 51 -6.37 4.08 -12.20
N PHE A 52 -6.70 3.98 -10.93
CA PHE A 52 -8.01 4.37 -10.39
C PHE A 52 -7.86 5.06 -9.03
N LEU A 53 -8.88 5.83 -8.67
CA LEU A 53 -8.98 6.43 -7.35
C LEU A 53 -9.59 5.41 -6.40
N ALA A 54 -8.92 5.15 -5.28
CA ALA A 54 -9.37 4.21 -4.28
C ALA A 54 -9.21 4.76 -2.87
N THR A 55 -10.05 4.29 -1.96
CA THR A 55 -10.00 4.54 -0.53
C THR A 55 -9.98 3.20 0.19
N GLN A 56 -8.97 2.98 1.03
CA GLN A 56 -8.86 1.81 1.88
C GLN A 56 -9.18 2.19 3.31
N ASP A 57 -10.06 1.44 3.95
CA ASP A 57 -10.23 1.49 5.39
C ASP A 57 -9.04 0.82 6.06
N CYS A 58 -8.44 1.51 7.02
CA CYS A 58 -7.17 1.13 7.63
C CYS A 58 -7.30 0.65 9.08
N ASP A 59 -8.44 0.96 9.71
CA ASP A 59 -8.65 0.72 11.13
C ASP A 59 -9.99 -0.02 11.31
N GLY A 60 -10.00 -1.22 11.89
CA GLY A 60 -11.23 -2.00 12.08
C GLY A 60 -12.31 -1.29 12.94
N PHE A 61 -11.90 -0.43 13.88
CA PHE A 61 -12.81 0.36 14.74
C PHE A 61 -12.67 1.88 14.60
N GLY A 62 -11.63 2.36 13.91
CA GLY A 62 -11.32 3.78 13.74
C GLY A 62 -11.80 4.28 12.39
N CYS A 63 -12.31 5.50 12.29
CA CYS A 63 -12.67 6.10 11.01
C CYS A 63 -11.44 6.52 10.18
N GLY A 64 -10.36 5.74 10.21
CA GLY A 64 -9.13 5.99 9.47
C GLY A 64 -9.20 5.34 8.10
N SER A 65 -9.23 6.17 7.06
CA SER A 65 -9.18 5.71 5.67
C SER A 65 -8.02 6.39 4.94
N LYS A 66 -7.37 5.69 4.02
CA LYS A 66 -6.37 6.27 3.12
C LYS A 66 -6.90 6.29 1.70
N SER A 67 -6.94 7.48 1.10
CA SER A 67 -7.22 7.67 -0.32
C SER A 67 -5.93 7.74 -1.13
N ALA A 68 -5.92 7.11 -2.30
CA ALA A 68 -4.81 7.16 -3.25
C ALA A 68 -5.30 7.04 -4.69
N ALA A 69 -4.47 7.50 -5.63
CA ALA A 69 -4.53 6.97 -6.99
C ALA A 69 -3.67 5.71 -7.01
N ILE A 70 -4.23 4.58 -7.44
CA ILE A 70 -3.53 3.29 -7.38
C ILE A 70 -3.45 2.62 -8.75
N LEU A 71 -2.39 1.83 -8.93
CA LEU A 71 -2.13 0.94 -10.04
C LEU A 71 -1.88 -0.47 -9.47
N PRO A 72 -2.79 -1.43 -9.68
CA PRO A 72 -2.58 -2.81 -9.26
C PRO A 72 -1.43 -3.47 -10.00
N LEU A 73 -0.77 -4.39 -9.31
CA LEU A 73 0.35 -5.17 -9.80
C LEU A 73 0.08 -6.66 -9.59
N THR A 74 0.60 -7.48 -10.49
CA THR A 74 0.63 -8.93 -10.24
C THR A 74 1.82 -9.27 -9.35
N ILE A 75 1.56 -9.96 -8.24
CA ILE A 75 2.61 -10.45 -7.34
C ILE A 75 3.40 -11.58 -8.00
N ARG A 76 4.73 -11.52 -7.88
CA ARG A 76 5.61 -12.63 -8.25
C ARG A 76 5.41 -13.83 -7.32
N THR A 77 5.20 -14.99 -7.91
CA THR A 77 4.93 -16.23 -7.17
C THR A 77 6.00 -16.55 -6.13
N GLU A 78 7.26 -16.22 -6.40
CA GLU A 78 8.39 -16.55 -5.54
C GLU A 78 8.39 -15.80 -4.20
N VAL A 79 7.75 -14.63 -4.14
CA VAL A 79 7.66 -13.84 -2.89
C VAL A 79 6.30 -13.98 -2.21
N LYS A 80 5.32 -14.62 -2.86
CA LYS A 80 3.92 -14.65 -2.41
C LYS A 80 3.78 -15.21 -0.99
N ASP A 81 4.46 -16.32 -0.69
CA ASP A 81 4.39 -16.95 0.64
C ASP A 81 4.96 -16.05 1.75
N ASP A 82 5.97 -15.24 1.44
CA ASP A 82 6.51 -14.29 2.40
C ASP A 82 5.59 -13.08 2.59
N LEU A 83 4.96 -12.59 1.51
CA LEU A 83 3.96 -11.54 1.63
C LEU A 83 2.73 -12.00 2.43
N ILE A 84 2.34 -13.27 2.32
CA ILE A 84 1.29 -13.87 3.17
C ILE A 84 1.66 -13.77 4.66
N LYS A 85 2.92 -14.06 5.04
CA LYS A 85 3.37 -13.92 6.43
C LYS A 85 3.34 -12.47 6.91
N ILE A 86 3.65 -11.51 6.02
CA ILE A 86 3.57 -10.08 6.33
C ILE A 86 2.12 -9.67 6.62
N VAL A 87 1.17 -10.03 5.75
CA VAL A 87 -0.25 -9.66 5.94
C VAL A 87 -0.95 -10.47 7.04
N ASN A 88 -0.41 -11.63 7.41
CA ASN A 88 -0.80 -12.37 8.62
C ASN A 88 -0.14 -11.81 9.89
N GLU A 89 0.66 -10.76 9.77
CA GLU A 89 1.28 -10.05 10.89
C GLU A 89 2.25 -10.91 11.71
N ASP A 90 2.89 -11.93 11.10
CA ASP A 90 3.82 -12.84 11.78
C ASP A 90 4.98 -12.10 12.49
N PHE A 91 5.26 -10.87 12.07
CA PHE A 91 6.28 -9.99 12.67
C PHE A 91 5.82 -9.28 13.95
N ALA A 92 4.50 -9.15 14.19
CA ALA A 92 3.93 -8.33 15.26
C ALA A 92 3.68 -9.10 16.57
N GLY A 93 3.93 -10.43 16.59
CA GLY A 93 3.75 -11.27 17.77
C GLY A 93 2.28 -11.49 18.15
N GLU A 94 2.01 -11.85 19.41
CA GLU A 94 0.67 -12.31 19.85
C GLU A 94 -0.46 -11.27 19.73
N SER A 95 -0.14 -9.97 19.66
CA SER A 95 -1.15 -8.91 19.59
C SER A 95 -1.43 -8.40 18.18
N GLY A 96 -0.68 -8.86 17.17
CA GLY A 96 -0.86 -8.39 15.80
C GLY A 96 -0.76 -6.86 15.66
N LEU A 97 -1.47 -6.32 14.67
CA LEU A 97 -1.72 -4.89 14.48
C LEU A 97 -3.07 -4.45 15.04
N ASP A 98 -3.74 -5.29 15.84
CA ASP A 98 -4.98 -4.92 16.50
C ASP A 98 -4.75 -3.70 17.39
N TYR A 99 -5.59 -2.67 17.19
CA TYR A 99 -5.47 -1.38 17.88
C TYR A 99 -4.15 -0.63 17.64
N PHE A 100 -3.36 -0.98 16.62
CA PHE A 100 -2.04 -0.39 16.35
C PHE A 100 -2.03 1.14 16.37
N GLN A 101 -3.07 1.79 15.84
CA GLN A 101 -3.19 3.26 15.83
C GLN A 101 -3.45 3.89 17.20
N VAL A 102 -4.01 3.13 18.15
CA VAL A 102 -4.31 3.60 19.53
C VAL A 102 -3.37 2.98 20.57
N MET A 103 -2.41 2.15 20.15
CA MET A 103 -1.37 1.60 21.00
C MET A 103 -0.44 2.69 21.53
N ALA A 104 0.21 2.39 22.65
CA ALA A 104 1.26 3.25 23.20
C ALA A 104 2.40 3.42 22.16
N LYS A 105 2.95 4.64 22.10
CA LYS A 105 3.90 5.05 21.05
C LYS A 105 5.16 4.18 20.99
N ASP A 106 5.64 3.75 22.14
CA ASP A 106 6.77 2.82 22.27
C ASP A 106 6.45 1.48 21.60
N LYS A 107 5.33 0.85 21.95
CA LYS A 107 4.91 -0.41 21.32
C LYS A 107 4.68 -0.28 19.81
N ALA A 108 4.07 0.83 19.38
CA ALA A 108 3.87 1.09 17.96
C ALA A 108 5.22 1.32 17.23
N THR A 109 6.25 1.78 17.94
CA THR A 109 7.61 1.90 17.38
C THR A 109 8.24 0.52 17.24
N ASP A 110 8.16 -0.33 18.27
CA ASP A 110 8.71 -1.69 18.24
C ASP A 110 8.10 -2.52 17.10
N ILE A 111 6.79 -2.43 16.89
CA ILE A 111 6.10 -3.11 15.77
C ILE A 111 6.57 -2.57 14.41
N ARG A 112 6.76 -1.25 14.25
CA ARG A 112 7.33 -0.70 13.00
C ARG A 112 8.74 -1.21 12.75
N GLU A 113 9.56 -1.32 13.78
CA GLU A 113 10.91 -1.86 13.65
C GLU A 113 10.88 -3.36 13.29
N ALA A 114 9.97 -4.13 13.87
CA ALA A 114 9.74 -5.53 13.53
C ALA A 114 9.27 -5.69 12.07
N TYR A 115 8.33 -4.85 11.62
CA TYR A 115 7.89 -4.79 10.23
C TYR A 115 9.07 -4.51 9.27
N LEU A 116 9.85 -3.45 9.55
CA LEU A 116 11.01 -3.09 8.75
C LEU A 116 12.04 -4.22 8.68
N THR A 117 12.25 -4.94 9.79
CA THR A 117 13.14 -6.11 9.84
C THR A 117 12.58 -7.25 8.98
N ALA A 118 11.29 -7.52 9.06
CA ALA A 118 10.64 -8.60 8.31
C ALA A 118 10.72 -8.37 6.80
N ILE A 119 10.44 -7.15 6.32
CA ILE A 119 10.55 -6.83 4.88
C ILE A 119 12.01 -6.81 4.41
N ASN A 120 12.96 -6.43 5.27
CA ASN A 120 14.39 -6.44 4.93
C ASN A 120 14.89 -7.87 4.70
N ASN A 121 14.43 -8.83 5.51
CA ASN A 121 14.80 -10.24 5.38
C ASN A 121 14.39 -10.86 4.03
N ILE A 122 13.41 -10.28 3.35
CA ILE A 122 12.96 -10.71 2.01
C ILE A 122 13.47 -9.79 0.89
N GLY A 123 14.46 -8.94 1.20
CA GLY A 123 15.13 -8.07 0.23
C GLY A 123 14.34 -6.83 -0.16
N LEU A 124 13.42 -6.37 0.70
CA LEU A 124 12.67 -5.13 0.50
C LEU A 124 13.16 -4.02 1.43
N SER A 125 12.83 -2.78 1.06
CA SER A 125 13.17 -1.58 1.83
C SER A 125 11.97 -0.67 2.00
N CYS A 126 11.88 -0.05 3.17
CA CYS A 126 10.93 1.03 3.44
C CYS A 126 11.63 2.09 4.29
N SER A 127 11.49 3.35 3.87
CA SER A 127 11.93 4.51 4.60
C SER A 127 11.11 4.66 5.89
N LYS A 128 11.72 5.31 6.89
CA LYS A 128 11.05 5.60 8.16
C LYS A 128 9.82 6.50 7.97
N GLU A 129 9.85 7.37 6.98
CA GLU A 129 8.74 8.27 6.66
C GLU A 129 7.54 7.51 6.09
N LEU A 130 7.76 6.54 5.21
CA LEU A 130 6.69 5.71 4.69
C LEU A 130 6.23 4.65 5.70
N SER A 131 7.07 4.19 6.62
CA SER A 131 6.64 3.21 7.65
C SER A 131 5.64 3.79 8.65
N ASP A 132 5.51 5.12 8.74
CA ASP A 132 4.42 5.76 9.49
C ASP A 132 3.04 5.53 8.84
N LEU A 133 2.99 5.08 7.58
CA LEU A 133 1.77 4.68 6.88
C LEU A 133 1.36 3.24 7.16
N LEU A 134 2.11 2.49 7.97
CA LEU A 134 1.75 1.12 8.35
C LEU A 134 0.40 1.11 9.08
N THR A 135 -0.49 0.25 8.61
CA THR A 135 -1.81 -0.01 9.18
C THR A 135 -2.11 -1.50 9.08
N GLN A 136 -3.23 -1.95 9.64
CA GLN A 136 -3.66 -3.35 9.55
C GLN A 136 -3.94 -3.78 8.10
N ALA A 137 -4.49 -2.88 7.28
CA ALA A 137 -4.79 -3.18 5.88
C ALA A 137 -3.63 -2.88 4.91
N LEU A 138 -2.73 -1.96 5.26
CA LEU A 138 -1.72 -1.41 4.35
C LEU A 138 -0.30 -1.49 4.92
N TYR A 139 0.55 -2.24 4.23
CA TYR A 139 1.96 -2.44 4.57
C TYR A 139 2.83 -1.69 3.55
N PRO A 140 3.40 -0.53 3.92
CA PRO A 140 4.10 0.37 3.00
C PRO A 140 5.51 -0.12 2.67
N ILE A 141 5.89 0.02 1.40
CA ILE A 141 7.21 -0.28 0.85
C ILE A 141 7.64 0.94 0.01
N ASP A 142 8.95 1.25 0.00
CA ASP A 142 9.43 2.36 -0.84
C ASP A 142 9.20 2.03 -2.32
N ALA A 143 8.74 3.01 -3.10
CA ALA A 143 8.64 2.89 -4.54
C ALA A 143 10.02 2.99 -5.20
N THR A 144 10.83 1.93 -5.08
CA THR A 144 12.13 1.78 -5.75
C THR A 144 12.07 0.70 -6.83
N THR A 145 12.93 0.83 -7.84
CA THR A 145 13.03 -0.16 -8.93
C THR A 145 13.41 -1.55 -8.40
N GLU A 146 14.21 -1.60 -7.32
CA GLU A 146 14.59 -2.84 -6.66
C GLU A 146 13.41 -3.51 -5.98
N ASN A 147 12.67 -2.78 -5.12
CA ASN A 147 11.48 -3.32 -4.47
C ASN A 147 10.44 -3.78 -5.49
N LEU A 148 10.19 -2.97 -6.52
CA LEU A 148 9.22 -3.30 -7.56
C LEU A 148 9.61 -4.58 -8.30
N ARG A 149 10.90 -4.74 -8.64
CA ARG A 149 11.42 -5.95 -9.30
C ARG A 149 11.29 -7.18 -8.41
N THR A 150 11.56 -7.04 -7.13
CA THR A 150 11.40 -8.12 -6.15
C THR A 150 9.93 -8.54 -6.05
N LEU A 151 9.01 -7.58 -5.94
CA LEU A 151 7.58 -7.83 -5.69
C LEU A 151 6.78 -8.26 -6.93
N SER A 152 7.03 -7.60 -8.07
CA SER A 152 6.22 -7.74 -9.29
C SER A 152 7.05 -7.99 -10.56
N GLY A 153 8.38 -7.89 -10.49
CA GLY A 153 9.24 -7.90 -11.66
C GLY A 153 9.26 -6.55 -12.38
N ASP A 154 9.56 -6.55 -13.67
CA ASP A 154 9.66 -5.32 -14.48
C ASP A 154 8.33 -4.97 -15.20
N GLN A 155 7.18 -5.17 -14.53
CA GLN A 155 5.84 -4.91 -15.11
C GLN A 155 5.59 -3.43 -15.41
N VAL A 156 6.20 -2.53 -14.62
CA VAL A 156 5.98 -1.09 -14.69
C VAL A 156 7.32 -0.36 -14.77
N ASP A 157 7.42 0.62 -15.68
CA ASP A 157 8.57 1.53 -15.73
C ASP A 157 8.45 2.59 -14.62
N LEU A 158 8.90 2.21 -13.42
CA LEU A 158 8.86 3.08 -12.25
C LEU A 158 9.67 4.37 -12.43
N ASN A 159 10.75 4.33 -13.20
CA ASN A 159 11.60 5.51 -13.44
C ASN A 159 10.85 6.62 -14.18
N SER A 160 9.89 6.25 -15.01
CA SER A 160 9.00 7.21 -15.67
C SER A 160 7.96 7.75 -14.70
N LEU A 161 7.40 6.91 -13.82
CA LEU A 161 6.41 7.33 -12.82
C LEU A 161 7.00 8.29 -11.76
N VAL A 162 8.18 7.98 -11.20
CA VAL A 162 8.81 8.81 -10.15
C VAL A 162 9.20 10.21 -10.64
N LYS A 163 9.38 10.40 -11.96
CA LYS A 163 9.59 11.73 -12.56
C LYS A 163 8.32 12.56 -12.57
N GLU A 164 7.16 11.91 -12.65
CA GLU A 164 5.86 12.56 -12.73
C GLU A 164 5.17 12.69 -11.35
N CYS A 165 5.50 11.82 -10.40
CA CYS A 165 4.92 11.76 -9.07
C CYS A 165 5.98 11.36 -8.04
N THR A 166 6.28 12.24 -7.08
CA THR A 166 7.34 12.03 -6.08
C THR A 166 6.84 11.33 -4.81
N ASP A 167 5.53 11.22 -4.66
CA ASP A 167 4.81 10.68 -3.50
C ASP A 167 4.32 9.25 -3.75
N LEU A 168 5.15 8.44 -4.41
CA LEU A 168 4.82 7.04 -4.68
C LEU A 168 5.18 6.14 -3.50
N CYS A 169 4.28 5.22 -3.18
CA CYS A 169 4.48 4.12 -2.24
C CYS A 169 3.98 2.83 -2.88
N ILE A 170 4.67 1.72 -2.62
CA ILE A 170 4.12 0.40 -2.96
C ILE A 170 3.42 -0.10 -1.69
N PHE A 171 2.17 -0.52 -1.79
CA PHE A 171 1.48 -1.19 -0.69
C PHE A 171 1.31 -2.67 -0.99
N ILE A 172 1.71 -3.50 -0.03
CA ILE A 172 1.13 -4.83 0.13
C ILE A 172 -0.19 -4.59 0.87
N VAL A 173 -1.28 -5.09 0.30
CA VAL A 173 -2.63 -4.88 0.81
C VAL A 173 -3.08 -6.17 1.46
N GLY A 174 -3.29 -6.12 2.77
CA GLY A 174 -3.81 -7.21 3.58
C GLY A 174 -5.34 -7.20 3.64
N ASP A 175 -5.90 -8.17 4.33
CA ASP A 175 -7.33 -8.14 4.64
C ASP A 175 -7.56 -7.16 5.80
N ASN A 176 -8.51 -6.25 5.61
CA ASN A 176 -9.05 -5.48 6.71
C ASN A 176 -10.02 -6.40 7.44
N CYS A 177 -9.60 -7.03 8.55
CA CYS A 177 -10.47 -7.91 9.31
C CYS A 177 -11.70 -7.14 9.80
N ASP A 178 -12.89 -7.73 9.56
CA ASP A 178 -14.24 -7.24 9.87
C ASP A 178 -14.44 -6.59 11.25
#